data_AF-A0A812M4J9-F1
#
_entry.id   AF-A0A812M4J9-F1
#
_cell.length_a   1.000
_cell.length_b   1.000
_cell.length_c   1.000
_cell.angle_alpha   90.00
_cell.angle_beta   90.00
_cell.angle_gamma   90.00
#
_symmetry.space_group_name_H-M   'P 1'
#
loop_
_entity.id
_entity.type
_entity.pdbx_description
1 polymer ?
#
loop_
_entity_poly.entity_id
_entity_poly.type
_entity_poly.pdbx_seq_one_letter_code
_entity_poly.pdbx_strand_id
1 'polypeptide(L)'
;MGCHPSARRGLGGDGTGGILCLAGAETTATVRRVAGAHGLALTEVSTLADAMSHLARGGRWMAIVAALGTRREDMLFDRGKESSLILAAKQLDPPPLVAVYSWTACEKHNIASRCRRAGADAVICSAEGLTDLLVAPAPRVLCLAGEETTATVKSVARKYNFMVVKVATNDEALDHVRNRGPWGAVIAALGTRPGVDLIFDGAADRSTLISVVKRLKPSPTMVVFSHTACKHGVMTQACTDAGADAVLCTADNLEKLVAAIEASRASFMLDTSAPDVPPEPIPDMDEELPASPFTIYRTTAEYPIVASRIEENRELERKLGPSHPAVKDLWLLLREIEEMLNRLPHPLTVTSLSSTPPVRFVHISDTHHHHKNVYLPPGEVLLHTGDLVGNYGDRDIFKHLADFVEWLFKISERFRLIVVIAGNHDTLLDEKRYPRDAARAKKPFLESLPGNVVYLENTLVEYQGLKIWGSPTVSCREETLGKRYLSNAFERPRAERQQIWSKIPEGLDVLMTHTPPHQIRSQDCGCELLLKRLEQLSEPPRFHCFGHDHDFFGVEAKGRTIFINGALEEVRRMDPGRAAQLCGWVFDLPRKDTDAFMRMASND
;
A
#
# COMPACT_ATOMS: atom_id res chain seq x y z
N MET A 1 -68.87 34.27 2.27
CA MET A 1 -68.10 34.98 3.30
C MET A 1 -67.88 33.99 4.42
N GLY A 2 -66.72 33.48 4.79
CA GLY A 2 -65.35 33.87 4.54
C GLY A 2 -64.59 33.44 5.79
N CYS A 3 -63.80 32.37 5.71
CA CYS A 3 -62.71 32.13 6.65
C CYS A 3 -61.60 31.41 5.88
N HIS A 4 -60.54 32.17 5.65
CA HIS A 4 -59.37 31.83 4.86
C HIS A 4 -58.57 30.67 5.46
N PRO A 5 -57.82 29.92 4.63
CA PRO A 5 -56.77 29.03 5.10
C PRO A 5 -55.57 29.86 5.55
N SER A 6 -55.13 29.66 6.80
CA SER A 6 -53.89 30.25 7.29
C SER A 6 -52.68 29.57 6.64
N ALA A 7 -52.03 30.35 5.79
CA ALA A 7 -50.64 30.31 5.36
C ALA A 7 -49.76 29.15 5.92
N ARG A 8 -49.37 28.23 5.04
CA ARG A 8 -48.07 27.56 5.13
C ARG A 8 -46.97 28.62 4.95
N ARG A 9 -46.45 29.16 6.06
CA ARG A 9 -45.14 29.81 6.09
C ARG A 9 -44.07 28.73 6.22
N GLY A 10 -42.97 28.93 5.52
CA GLY A 10 -41.99 27.91 5.19
C GLY A 10 -41.27 27.28 6.38
N LEU A 11 -41.02 25.99 6.26
CA LEU A 11 -39.88 25.33 6.88
C LEU A 11 -38.71 25.44 5.90
N GLY A 12 -38.02 26.58 5.95
CA GLY A 12 -36.66 26.72 5.44
C GLY A 12 -35.73 26.67 6.64
N GLY A 13 -34.72 25.81 6.57
CA GLY A 13 -33.64 25.71 7.55
C GLY A 13 -33.75 24.51 8.47
N ASP A 14 -33.31 23.33 8.02
CA ASP A 14 -32.67 22.33 8.88
C ASP A 14 -31.90 21.29 8.02
N GLY A 15 -30.59 21.50 7.91
CA GLY A 15 -29.58 20.43 7.92
C GLY A 15 -29.30 19.55 6.69
N THR A 16 -30.12 19.48 5.65
CA THR A 16 -29.83 18.63 4.47
C THR A 16 -29.07 19.40 3.39
N GLY A 17 -27.86 18.92 3.03
CA GLY A 17 -27.01 19.58 2.05
C GLY A 17 -27.62 19.61 0.64
N GLY A 18 -27.58 20.77 -0.02
CA GLY A 18 -28.18 20.98 -1.35
C GLY A 18 -27.18 20.81 -2.51
N ILE A 19 -27.69 20.84 -3.75
CA ILE A 19 -26.89 20.90 -4.97
C ILE A 19 -26.76 22.36 -5.42
N LEU A 20 -25.53 22.83 -5.65
CA LEU A 20 -25.30 24.09 -6.37
C LEU A 20 -25.02 23.79 -7.85
N CYS A 21 -25.80 24.36 -8.76
CA CYS A 21 -25.67 24.12 -10.19
C CYS A 21 -25.27 25.40 -10.94
N LEU A 22 -24.07 25.40 -11.53
CA LEU A 22 -23.59 26.44 -12.46
C LEU A 22 -23.57 25.89 -13.89
N ALA A 23 -24.67 26.08 -14.63
CA ALA A 23 -24.74 25.60 -16.00
C ALA A 23 -25.74 26.37 -16.88
N GLY A 24 -25.66 26.14 -18.20
CA GLY A 24 -26.62 26.65 -19.16
C GLY A 24 -27.99 25.96 -19.06
N ALA A 25 -29.01 26.54 -19.69
CA ALA A 25 -30.42 26.14 -19.51
C ALA A 25 -30.70 24.64 -19.71
N GLU A 26 -30.06 24.00 -20.68
CA GLU A 26 -30.25 22.57 -21.00
C GLU A 26 -29.67 21.65 -19.90
N THR A 27 -28.43 21.93 -19.48
CA THR A 27 -27.79 21.20 -18.38
C THR A 27 -28.53 21.43 -17.06
N THR A 28 -28.92 22.68 -16.77
CA THR A 28 -29.70 23.01 -15.57
C THR A 28 -31.05 22.31 -15.57
N ALA A 29 -31.75 22.23 -16.71
CA ALA A 29 -32.98 21.44 -16.82
C ALA A 29 -32.76 19.95 -16.54
N THR A 30 -31.62 19.40 -16.97
CA THR A 30 -31.25 18.00 -16.66
C THR A 30 -30.97 17.80 -15.17
N VAL A 31 -30.18 18.69 -14.55
CA VAL A 31 -29.89 18.63 -13.11
C VAL A 31 -31.17 18.81 -12.28
N ARG A 32 -32.04 19.74 -12.67
CA ARG A 32 -33.35 19.97 -12.03
C ARG A 32 -34.24 18.75 -12.09
N ARG A 33 -34.29 18.08 -13.24
CA ARG A 33 -35.05 16.84 -13.42
C ARG A 33 -34.52 15.73 -12.51
N VAL A 34 -33.20 15.52 -12.45
CA VAL A 34 -32.57 14.52 -11.58
C VAL A 34 -32.79 14.86 -10.10
N ALA A 35 -32.53 16.10 -9.70
CA ALA A 35 -32.72 16.54 -8.31
C ALA A 35 -34.18 16.43 -7.86
N GLY A 36 -35.13 16.88 -8.70
CA GLY A 36 -36.56 16.80 -8.43
C GLY A 36 -37.09 15.37 -8.34
N ALA A 37 -36.57 14.45 -9.16
CA ALA A 37 -36.93 13.03 -9.11
C ALA A 37 -36.52 12.36 -7.79
N HIS A 38 -35.56 12.93 -7.06
CA HIS A 38 -34.99 12.34 -5.83
C HIS A 38 -35.13 13.24 -4.60
N GLY A 39 -35.96 14.29 -4.65
CA GLY A 39 -36.22 15.16 -3.52
C GLY A 39 -35.02 15.99 -3.06
N LEU A 40 -34.02 16.19 -3.92
CA LEU A 40 -32.80 16.94 -3.59
C LEU A 40 -33.04 18.45 -3.79
N ALA A 41 -32.63 19.24 -2.82
CA ALA A 41 -32.68 20.71 -2.92
C ALA A 41 -31.67 21.19 -3.99
N LEU A 42 -32.12 22.02 -4.92
CA LEU A 42 -31.30 22.56 -6.00
C LEU A 42 -31.25 24.09 -5.92
N THR A 43 -30.05 24.64 -5.91
CA THR A 43 -29.78 26.07 -6.08
C THR A 43 -29.14 26.28 -7.45
N GLU A 44 -29.80 27.05 -8.29
CA GLU A 44 -29.37 27.31 -9.66
C GLU A 44 -28.73 28.70 -9.76
N VAL A 45 -27.56 28.75 -10.37
CA VAL A 45 -26.82 30.00 -10.61
C VAL A 45 -26.40 30.05 -12.08
N SER A 46 -26.40 31.26 -12.64
CA SER A 46 -26.11 31.48 -14.06
C SER A 46 -24.76 32.17 -14.32
N THR A 47 -24.07 32.58 -13.26
CA THR A 47 -22.75 33.21 -13.33
C THR A 47 -21.80 32.64 -12.28
N LEU A 48 -20.50 32.65 -12.59
CA LEU A 48 -19.45 32.24 -11.67
C LEU A 48 -19.43 33.11 -10.41
N ALA A 49 -19.70 34.41 -10.53
CA ALA A 49 -19.76 35.34 -9.40
C ALA A 49 -20.87 34.97 -8.40
N ASP A 50 -22.05 34.60 -8.90
CA ASP A 50 -23.15 34.15 -8.05
C ASP A 50 -22.81 32.83 -7.35
N ALA A 51 -22.23 31.88 -8.09
CA ALA A 51 -21.78 30.61 -7.54
C ALA A 51 -20.78 30.83 -6.37
N MET A 52 -19.78 31.69 -6.57
CA MET A 52 -18.80 32.04 -5.54
C MET A 52 -19.44 32.76 -4.35
N SER A 53 -20.44 33.63 -4.58
CA SER A 53 -21.20 34.24 -3.48
C SER A 53 -21.98 33.22 -2.66
N HIS A 54 -22.48 32.15 -3.28
CA HIS A 54 -23.15 31.06 -2.58
C HIS A 54 -22.18 30.21 -1.74
N LEU A 55 -20.96 29.98 -2.22
CA LEU A 55 -19.92 29.32 -1.44
C LEU A 55 -19.48 30.19 -0.25
N ALA A 56 -19.29 31.50 -0.46
CA ALA A 56 -18.86 32.43 0.58
C ALA A 56 -19.89 32.65 1.71
N ARG A 57 -21.19 32.44 1.45
CA ARG A 57 -22.26 32.56 2.46
C ARG A 57 -22.34 31.35 3.42
N GLY A 58 -21.52 30.31 3.23
CA GLY A 58 -21.36 29.21 4.19
C GLY A 58 -22.48 28.15 4.20
N GLY A 59 -23.16 27.92 3.08
CA GLY A 59 -24.12 26.81 2.97
C GLY A 59 -23.44 25.43 2.97
N ARG A 60 -24.05 24.42 3.61
CA ARG A 60 -23.63 23.01 3.46
C ARG A 60 -24.09 22.49 2.09
N TRP A 61 -23.15 22.30 1.18
CA TRP A 61 -23.40 21.73 -0.14
C TRP A 61 -23.11 20.24 -0.13
N MET A 62 -24.03 19.44 -0.66
CA MET A 62 -23.79 18.01 -0.90
C MET A 62 -22.98 17.82 -2.19
N ALA A 63 -23.34 18.57 -3.23
CA ALA A 63 -22.64 18.51 -4.51
C ALA A 63 -22.68 19.86 -5.23
N ILE A 64 -21.70 20.08 -6.10
CA ILE A 64 -21.60 21.19 -7.03
C ILE A 64 -21.53 20.59 -8.42
N VAL A 65 -22.48 20.96 -9.28
CA VAL A 65 -22.54 20.51 -10.68
C VAL A 65 -22.30 21.71 -11.57
N ALA A 66 -21.24 21.67 -12.38
CA ALA A 66 -20.88 22.76 -13.27
C ALA A 66 -20.73 22.31 -14.72
N ALA A 67 -21.14 23.13 -15.68
CA ALA A 67 -20.78 22.95 -17.09
C ALA A 67 -19.49 23.73 -17.41
N LEU A 68 -18.88 23.50 -18.59
CA LEU A 68 -17.68 24.26 -19.02
C LEU A 68 -17.94 25.77 -19.20
N GLY A 69 -19.21 26.14 -19.44
CA GLY A 69 -19.61 27.49 -19.82
C GLY A 69 -19.27 27.80 -21.28
N THR A 70 -20.03 28.72 -21.88
CA THR A 70 -19.82 29.22 -23.25
C THR A 70 -19.75 30.73 -23.31
N ARG A 71 -20.10 31.41 -22.21
CA ARG A 71 -20.06 32.87 -22.06
C ARG A 71 -18.97 33.22 -21.05
N ARG A 72 -18.52 34.46 -21.09
CA ARG A 72 -17.40 34.91 -20.25
C ARG A 72 -17.72 34.84 -18.76
N GLU A 73 -18.98 35.05 -18.42
CA GLU A 73 -19.53 35.10 -17.06
C GLU A 73 -19.85 33.73 -16.45
N ASP A 74 -19.94 32.66 -17.25
CA ASP A 74 -20.25 31.29 -16.80
C ASP A 74 -19.15 30.27 -17.12
N MET A 75 -18.04 30.73 -17.70
CA MET A 75 -16.89 29.90 -18.04
C MET A 75 -16.26 29.33 -16.76
N LEU A 76 -16.15 28.00 -16.70
CA LEU A 76 -15.65 27.30 -15.52
C LEU A 76 -14.16 27.54 -15.26
N PHE A 77 -13.38 27.82 -16.31
CA PHE A 77 -11.94 28.01 -16.24
C PHE A 77 -11.53 29.45 -16.55
N ASP A 78 -10.68 30.03 -15.70
CA ASP A 78 -10.22 31.41 -15.85
C ASP A 78 -9.13 31.54 -16.92
N ARG A 79 -9.48 31.97 -18.15
CA ARG A 79 -8.56 32.32 -19.27
C ARG A 79 -7.27 31.49 -19.36
N GLY A 80 -7.38 30.16 -19.28
CA GLY A 80 -6.25 29.22 -19.38
C GLY A 80 -5.64 28.70 -18.07
N LYS A 81 -6.15 29.14 -16.90
CA LYS A 81 -5.74 28.70 -15.55
C LYS A 81 -6.71 27.65 -14.96
N GLU A 82 -6.47 27.28 -13.70
CA GLU A 82 -7.32 26.43 -12.86
C GLU A 82 -8.72 27.03 -12.65
N SER A 83 -9.68 26.24 -12.17
CA SER A 83 -11.05 26.72 -11.95
C SER A 83 -11.21 27.29 -10.54
N SER A 84 -11.47 28.59 -10.45
CA SER A 84 -11.74 29.25 -9.16
C SER A 84 -12.94 28.64 -8.42
N LEU A 85 -13.95 28.14 -9.14
CA LEU A 85 -15.09 27.46 -8.53
C LEU A 85 -14.71 26.13 -7.89
N ILE A 86 -13.98 25.28 -8.62
CA ILE A 86 -13.58 23.97 -8.12
C ILE A 86 -12.62 24.14 -6.94
N LEU A 87 -11.68 25.07 -7.03
CA LEU A 87 -10.76 25.39 -5.93
C LEU A 87 -11.50 25.88 -4.69
N ALA A 88 -12.40 26.85 -4.83
CA ALA A 88 -13.17 27.38 -3.70
C ALA A 88 -14.11 26.33 -3.10
N ALA A 89 -14.72 25.48 -3.93
CA ALA A 89 -15.50 24.34 -3.48
C ALA A 89 -14.66 23.39 -2.62
N LYS A 90 -13.45 23.04 -3.06
CA LYS A 90 -12.56 22.12 -2.35
C LYS A 90 -11.92 22.72 -1.10
N GLN A 91 -12.07 24.03 -0.87
CA GLN A 91 -11.68 24.72 0.36
C GLN A 91 -12.81 24.77 1.40
N LEU A 92 -14.03 24.32 1.08
CA LEU A 92 -15.10 24.16 2.06
C LEU A 92 -14.86 22.93 2.94
N ASP A 93 -15.39 22.96 4.17
CA ASP A 93 -15.31 21.86 5.12
C ASP A 93 -16.71 21.43 5.63
N PRO A 94 -17.14 20.17 5.36
CA PRO A 94 -16.49 19.20 4.49
C PRO A 94 -16.58 19.63 3.01
N PRO A 95 -15.60 19.25 2.16
CA PRO A 95 -15.62 19.63 0.76
C PRO A 95 -16.73 18.87 0.03
N PRO A 96 -17.61 19.56 -0.73
CA PRO A 96 -18.66 18.92 -1.51
C PRO A 96 -18.07 18.10 -2.66
N LEU A 97 -18.88 17.17 -3.17
CA LEU A 97 -18.63 16.51 -4.44
C LEU A 97 -18.72 17.54 -5.58
N VAL A 98 -17.74 17.58 -6.49
CA VAL A 98 -17.69 18.49 -7.63
C VAL A 98 -17.73 17.71 -8.94
N ALA A 99 -18.81 17.88 -9.69
CA ALA A 99 -19.06 17.21 -10.96
C ALA A 99 -19.04 18.20 -12.13
N VAL A 100 -18.30 17.89 -13.20
CA VAL A 100 -18.36 18.64 -14.45
C VAL A 100 -19.30 17.94 -15.42
N TYR A 101 -20.48 18.52 -15.64
CA TYR A 101 -21.47 18.02 -16.61
C TYR A 101 -21.24 18.65 -17.99
N SER A 102 -20.56 17.95 -18.89
CA SER A 102 -20.26 18.46 -20.24
C SER A 102 -19.94 17.34 -21.25
N TRP A 103 -20.69 17.33 -22.36
CA TRP A 103 -20.41 16.47 -23.52
C TRP A 103 -18.99 16.66 -24.05
N THR A 104 -18.60 17.91 -24.30
CA THR A 104 -17.26 18.27 -24.80
C THR A 104 -16.14 17.82 -23.86
N ALA A 105 -16.35 17.86 -22.54
CA ALA A 105 -15.37 17.38 -21.58
C ALA A 105 -15.26 15.85 -21.60
N CYS A 106 -16.36 15.13 -21.77
CA CYS A 106 -16.37 13.67 -21.88
C CYS A 106 -15.75 13.17 -23.20
N GLU A 107 -15.96 13.87 -24.31
CA GLU A 107 -15.44 13.48 -25.63
C GLU A 107 -13.93 13.75 -25.77
N LYS A 108 -13.40 14.79 -25.09
CA LYS A 108 -12.02 15.24 -25.24
C LYS A 108 -11.18 14.95 -24.00
N HIS A 109 -10.32 13.93 -24.09
CA HIS A 109 -9.44 13.47 -23.01
C HIS A 109 -8.61 14.58 -22.34
N ASN A 110 -8.07 15.52 -23.12
CA ASN A 110 -7.30 16.65 -22.59
C ASN A 110 -8.14 17.60 -21.72
N ILE A 111 -9.43 17.78 -22.03
CA ILE A 111 -10.36 18.60 -21.26
C ILE A 111 -10.80 17.87 -19.99
N ALA A 112 -11.17 16.58 -20.07
CA ALA A 112 -11.47 15.78 -18.88
C ALA A 112 -10.30 15.75 -17.88
N SER A 113 -9.09 15.54 -18.39
CA SER A 113 -7.85 15.56 -17.59
C SER A 113 -7.64 16.91 -16.91
N ARG A 114 -7.97 18.03 -17.58
CA ARG A 114 -7.89 19.37 -17.01
C ARG A 114 -8.92 19.59 -15.90
N CYS A 115 -10.15 19.12 -16.05
CA CYS A 115 -11.17 19.17 -15.00
C CYS A 115 -10.73 18.42 -13.74
N ARG A 116 -10.18 17.21 -13.90
CA ARG A 116 -9.69 16.39 -12.77
C ARG A 116 -8.48 17.02 -12.08
N ARG A 117 -7.53 17.58 -12.84
CA ARG A 117 -6.40 18.32 -12.25
C ARG A 117 -6.83 19.53 -11.42
N ALA A 118 -7.92 20.19 -11.81
CA ALA A 118 -8.48 21.30 -11.05
C ALA A 118 -9.23 20.86 -9.77
N GLY A 119 -9.43 19.55 -9.57
CA GLY A 119 -10.09 19.00 -8.37
C GLY A 119 -11.53 18.50 -8.60
N ALA A 120 -11.99 18.33 -9.84
CA ALA A 120 -13.30 17.72 -10.09
C ALA A 120 -13.28 16.20 -9.79
N ASP A 121 -14.27 15.73 -9.02
CA ASP A 121 -14.42 14.31 -8.67
C ASP A 121 -14.99 13.49 -9.83
N ALA A 122 -15.77 14.11 -10.71
CA ALA A 122 -16.38 13.46 -11.85
C ALA A 122 -16.48 14.38 -13.08
N VAL A 123 -16.42 13.77 -14.27
CA VAL A 123 -16.74 14.41 -15.55
C VAL A 123 -17.80 13.54 -16.23
N ILE A 124 -18.99 14.08 -16.43
CA ILE A 124 -20.20 13.36 -16.83
C ILE A 124 -20.89 14.08 -18.00
N CYS A 125 -21.59 13.36 -18.86
CA CYS A 125 -22.31 13.95 -19.99
C CYS A 125 -23.68 13.34 -20.24
N SER A 126 -24.17 12.51 -19.33
CA SER A 126 -25.48 11.85 -19.40
C SER A 126 -26.27 12.07 -18.13
N ALA A 127 -27.59 12.11 -18.26
CA ALA A 127 -28.50 12.24 -17.12
C ALA A 127 -28.38 11.03 -16.20
N GLU A 128 -28.14 9.84 -16.76
CA GLU A 128 -27.91 8.59 -16.06
C GLU A 128 -26.63 8.66 -15.21
N GLY A 129 -25.51 9.15 -15.78
CA GLY A 129 -24.26 9.32 -15.04
C GLY A 129 -24.36 10.39 -13.94
N LEU A 130 -25.22 11.39 -14.12
CA LEU A 130 -25.55 12.37 -13.09
C LEU A 130 -26.41 11.76 -11.97
N THR A 131 -27.40 10.94 -12.32
CA THR A 131 -28.21 10.18 -11.35
C THR A 131 -27.35 9.20 -10.57
N ASP A 132 -26.44 8.46 -11.22
CA ASP A 132 -25.51 7.55 -10.55
C ASP A 132 -24.61 8.32 -9.56
N LEU A 133 -24.16 9.51 -9.95
CA LEU A 133 -23.29 10.31 -9.10
C LEU A 133 -24.02 10.94 -7.90
N LEU A 134 -25.24 11.43 -8.12
CA LEU A 134 -26.03 12.16 -7.11
C LEU A 134 -26.92 11.25 -6.26
N VAL A 135 -27.19 10.03 -6.71
CA VAL A 135 -28.28 9.18 -6.21
C VAL A 135 -27.92 7.69 -6.15
N ALA A 136 -26.77 7.22 -6.68
CA ALA A 136 -26.51 5.77 -6.68
C ALA A 136 -26.55 5.17 -5.26
N PRO A 137 -27.29 4.05 -5.08
CA PRO A 137 -27.32 3.30 -3.85
C PRO A 137 -26.09 2.40 -3.80
N ALA A 138 -25.23 2.61 -2.80
CA ALA A 138 -24.18 1.70 -2.35
C ALA A 138 -23.07 1.30 -3.37
N PRO A 139 -21.87 0.97 -2.90
CA PRO A 139 -20.73 0.65 -3.77
C PRO A 139 -20.96 -0.58 -4.67
N ARG A 140 -20.40 -0.56 -5.89
CA ARG A 140 -20.51 -1.64 -6.88
C ARG A 140 -19.29 -2.57 -6.81
N VAL A 141 -19.55 -3.88 -6.80
CA VAL A 141 -18.55 -4.94 -7.00
C VAL A 141 -18.72 -5.50 -8.40
N LEU A 142 -17.68 -5.43 -9.22
CA LEU A 142 -17.63 -6.19 -10.47
C LEU A 142 -17.14 -7.60 -10.15
N CYS A 143 -17.86 -8.63 -10.57
CA CYS A 143 -17.52 -10.03 -10.34
C CYS A 143 -17.37 -10.75 -11.68
N LEU A 144 -16.13 -11.10 -12.04
CA LEU A 144 -15.80 -11.98 -13.15
C LEU A 144 -15.51 -13.38 -12.60
N ALA A 145 -16.55 -14.21 -12.48
CA ALA A 145 -16.38 -15.55 -11.95
C ALA A 145 -17.53 -16.50 -12.34
N GLY A 146 -17.32 -17.80 -12.10
CA GLY A 146 -18.36 -18.83 -12.23
C GLY A 146 -19.53 -18.65 -11.24
N GLU A 147 -20.58 -19.45 -11.39
CA GLU A 147 -21.80 -19.32 -10.58
C GLU A 147 -21.54 -19.45 -9.07
N GLU A 148 -20.71 -20.40 -8.68
CA GLU A 148 -20.39 -20.66 -7.26
C GLU A 148 -19.68 -19.48 -6.61
N THR A 149 -18.57 -19.02 -7.21
CA THR A 149 -17.86 -17.82 -6.74
C THR A 149 -18.75 -16.58 -6.76
N THR A 150 -19.59 -16.43 -7.80
CA THR A 150 -20.54 -15.31 -7.88
C THR A 150 -21.56 -15.36 -6.74
N ALA A 151 -22.06 -16.55 -6.39
CA ALA A 151 -23.00 -16.74 -5.29
C ALA A 151 -22.35 -16.35 -3.96
N THR A 152 -21.10 -16.75 -3.74
CA THR A 152 -20.31 -16.34 -2.56
C THR A 152 -20.13 -14.83 -2.51
N VAL A 153 -19.69 -14.21 -3.60
CA VAL A 153 -19.51 -12.74 -3.69
C VAL A 153 -20.83 -12.01 -3.44
N LYS A 154 -21.95 -12.47 -4.01
CA LYS A 154 -23.29 -11.91 -3.78
C LYS A 154 -23.74 -12.07 -2.34
N SER A 155 -23.45 -13.20 -1.71
CA SER A 155 -23.77 -13.45 -0.31
C SER A 155 -23.07 -12.44 0.61
N VAL A 156 -21.76 -12.26 0.41
CA VAL A 156 -20.95 -11.29 1.16
C VAL A 156 -21.38 -9.85 0.88
N ALA A 157 -21.49 -9.47 -0.40
CA ALA A 157 -21.83 -8.11 -0.81
C ALA A 157 -23.18 -7.63 -0.26
N ARG A 158 -24.18 -8.52 -0.18
CA ARG A 158 -25.50 -8.20 0.40
C ARG A 158 -25.42 -7.77 1.87
N LYS A 159 -24.47 -8.32 2.65
CA LYS A 159 -24.30 -7.96 4.07
C LYS A 159 -23.89 -6.49 4.25
N TYR A 160 -23.21 -5.93 3.25
CA TYR A 160 -22.64 -4.58 3.26
C TYR A 160 -23.29 -3.64 2.24
N ASN A 161 -24.50 -4.01 1.79
CA ASN A 161 -25.28 -3.28 0.80
C ASN A 161 -24.61 -3.09 -0.57
N PHE A 162 -23.52 -3.79 -0.90
CA PHE A 162 -22.85 -3.65 -2.20
C PHE A 162 -23.68 -4.25 -3.33
N MET A 163 -23.73 -3.55 -4.48
CA MET A 163 -24.33 -4.07 -5.71
C MET A 163 -23.33 -4.92 -6.49
N VAL A 164 -23.63 -6.21 -6.71
CA VAL A 164 -22.77 -7.09 -7.51
C VAL A 164 -23.20 -7.10 -8.96
N VAL A 165 -22.29 -6.67 -9.83
CA VAL A 165 -22.42 -6.80 -11.28
C VAL A 165 -21.63 -8.02 -11.71
N LYS A 166 -22.33 -9.06 -12.16
CA LYS A 166 -21.69 -10.27 -12.70
C LYS A 166 -21.39 -10.06 -14.19
N VAL A 167 -20.19 -10.42 -14.61
CA VAL A 167 -19.78 -10.51 -16.02
C VAL A 167 -19.20 -11.90 -16.29
N ALA A 168 -19.30 -12.37 -17.52
CA ALA A 168 -18.90 -13.72 -17.90
C ALA A 168 -17.55 -13.76 -18.63
N THR A 169 -17.10 -12.64 -19.18
CA THR A 169 -15.87 -12.55 -19.98
C THR A 169 -14.97 -11.40 -19.56
N ASN A 170 -13.67 -11.50 -19.86
CA ASN A 170 -12.71 -10.43 -19.66
C ASN A 170 -13.07 -9.18 -20.46
N ASP A 171 -13.58 -9.31 -21.68
CA ASP A 171 -13.98 -8.16 -22.50
C ASP A 171 -15.15 -7.40 -21.88
N GLU A 172 -16.15 -8.12 -21.37
CA GLU A 172 -17.24 -7.52 -20.59
C GLU A 172 -16.71 -6.85 -19.32
N ALA A 173 -15.82 -7.53 -18.60
CA ALA A 173 -15.19 -6.96 -17.40
C ALA A 173 -14.44 -5.67 -17.72
N LEU A 174 -13.66 -5.65 -18.80
CA LEU A 174 -12.91 -4.48 -19.26
C LEU A 174 -13.81 -3.34 -19.70
N ASP A 175 -14.92 -3.61 -20.41
CA ASP A 175 -15.92 -2.59 -20.75
C ASP A 175 -16.51 -1.98 -19.49
N HIS A 176 -16.90 -2.82 -18.53
CA HIS A 176 -17.44 -2.38 -17.25
C HIS A 176 -16.47 -1.51 -16.46
N VAL A 177 -15.21 -1.94 -16.34
CA VAL A 177 -14.16 -1.19 -15.63
C VAL A 177 -13.87 0.15 -16.31
N ARG A 178 -13.80 0.19 -17.66
CA ARG A 178 -13.48 1.41 -18.41
C ARG A 178 -14.63 2.41 -18.46
N ASN A 179 -15.85 1.93 -18.63
CA ASN A 179 -16.95 2.77 -19.11
C ASN A 179 -18.13 2.86 -18.13
N ARG A 180 -18.19 2.02 -17.09
CA ARG A 180 -19.42 1.85 -16.27
C ARG A 180 -19.20 1.99 -14.76
N GLY A 181 -18.10 2.63 -14.35
CA GLY A 181 -17.81 2.94 -12.94
C GLY A 181 -18.81 3.94 -12.31
N PRO A 182 -18.69 4.24 -11.00
CA PRO A 182 -17.57 3.90 -10.11
C PRO A 182 -17.63 2.48 -9.54
N TRP A 183 -16.45 1.89 -9.30
CA TRP A 183 -16.28 0.55 -8.72
C TRP A 183 -15.61 0.64 -7.34
N GLY A 184 -16.17 -0.05 -6.34
CA GLY A 184 -15.52 -0.20 -5.03
C GLY A 184 -14.48 -1.32 -5.04
N ALA A 185 -14.81 -2.43 -5.68
CA ALA A 185 -13.93 -3.57 -5.86
C ALA A 185 -14.17 -4.26 -7.21
N VAL A 186 -13.12 -4.90 -7.72
CA VAL A 186 -13.20 -5.84 -8.85
C VAL A 186 -12.69 -7.18 -8.36
N ILE A 187 -13.57 -8.19 -8.38
CA ILE A 187 -13.27 -9.55 -7.96
C ILE A 187 -13.27 -10.42 -9.20
N ALA A 188 -12.17 -11.12 -9.45
CA ALA A 188 -12.07 -12.04 -10.57
C ALA A 188 -11.58 -13.41 -10.10
N ALA A 189 -12.17 -14.48 -10.62
CA ALA A 189 -11.56 -15.80 -10.54
C ALA A 189 -10.39 -15.90 -11.53
N LEU A 190 -9.51 -16.89 -11.37
CA LEU A 190 -8.42 -17.13 -12.33
C LEU A 190 -8.93 -17.32 -13.77
N GLY A 191 -10.13 -17.91 -13.90
CA GLY A 191 -10.66 -18.40 -15.16
C GLY A 191 -10.00 -19.71 -15.60
N THR A 192 -10.59 -20.35 -16.60
CA THR A 192 -10.10 -21.64 -17.15
C THR A 192 -10.03 -21.64 -18.67
N ARG A 193 -10.59 -20.62 -19.33
CA ARG A 193 -10.71 -20.53 -20.78
C ARG A 193 -9.89 -19.34 -21.31
N PRO A 194 -8.77 -19.61 -22.01
CA PRO A 194 -7.97 -18.56 -22.65
C PRO A 194 -8.82 -17.70 -23.58
N GLY A 195 -8.62 -16.37 -23.51
CA GLY A 195 -9.37 -15.41 -24.33
C GLY A 195 -10.84 -15.21 -23.95
N VAL A 196 -11.32 -15.87 -22.89
CA VAL A 196 -12.72 -15.74 -22.42
C VAL A 196 -12.76 -15.22 -21.00
N ASP A 197 -12.31 -16.01 -20.02
CA ASP A 197 -12.39 -15.68 -18.58
C ASP A 197 -11.05 -15.81 -17.86
N LEU A 198 -10.02 -16.34 -18.53
CA LEU A 198 -8.67 -16.43 -17.97
C LEU A 198 -8.08 -15.02 -17.81
N ILE A 199 -7.86 -14.58 -16.58
CA ILE A 199 -7.45 -13.18 -16.31
C ILE A 199 -5.99 -12.88 -16.66
N PHE A 200 -5.17 -13.92 -16.87
CA PHE A 200 -3.75 -13.79 -17.15
C PHE A 200 -3.43 -13.93 -18.64
N ASP A 201 -2.52 -13.10 -19.11
CA ASP A 201 -2.14 -13.01 -20.52
C ASP A 201 -1.02 -14.02 -20.90
N GLY A 202 -0.88 -15.11 -20.12
CA GLY A 202 0.09 -16.19 -20.35
C GLY A 202 0.97 -16.49 -19.14
N ALA A 203 2.06 -15.71 -18.97
CA ALA A 203 3.15 -15.97 -18.02
C ALA A 203 2.78 -15.84 -16.52
N ALA A 204 1.51 -15.55 -16.21
CA ALA A 204 0.95 -15.46 -14.86
C ALA A 204 1.49 -14.29 -14.00
N ASP A 205 2.01 -13.25 -14.62
CA ASP A 205 2.54 -12.02 -14.01
C ASP A 205 1.95 -10.74 -14.64
N ARG A 206 1.14 -10.92 -15.68
CA ARG A 206 0.46 -9.88 -16.45
C ARG A 206 -1.00 -10.23 -16.55
N SER A 207 -1.83 -9.27 -16.15
CA SER A 207 -3.27 -9.31 -16.39
C SER A 207 -3.71 -7.97 -16.92
N THR A 208 -4.27 -7.97 -18.13
CA THR A 208 -4.87 -6.79 -18.74
C THR A 208 -6.00 -6.24 -17.86
N LEU A 209 -6.82 -7.13 -17.26
CA LEU A 209 -7.88 -6.73 -16.33
C LEU A 209 -7.31 -6.03 -15.10
N ILE A 210 -6.37 -6.66 -14.38
CA ILE A 210 -5.75 -6.07 -13.19
C ILE A 210 -5.08 -4.72 -13.55
N SER A 211 -4.32 -4.68 -14.65
CA SER A 211 -3.62 -3.47 -15.09
C SER A 211 -4.57 -2.32 -15.39
N VAL A 212 -5.71 -2.58 -16.02
CA VAL A 212 -6.74 -1.56 -16.30
C VAL A 212 -7.39 -1.09 -15.00
N VAL A 213 -7.72 -2.00 -14.09
CA VAL A 213 -8.30 -1.66 -12.77
C VAL A 213 -7.34 -0.76 -11.98
N LYS A 214 -6.05 -1.11 -11.89
CA LYS A 214 -5.05 -0.35 -11.14
C LYS A 214 -4.74 1.04 -11.73
N ARG A 215 -5.07 1.28 -13.00
CA ARG A 215 -4.93 2.61 -13.65
C ARG A 215 -6.09 3.56 -13.36
N LEU A 216 -7.23 3.06 -12.90
CA LEU A 216 -8.36 3.90 -12.53
C LEU A 216 -8.02 4.79 -11.32
N LYS A 217 -8.67 5.95 -11.24
CA LYS A 217 -8.56 6.90 -10.11
C LYS A 217 -9.96 7.33 -9.67
N PRO A 218 -10.38 7.04 -8.42
CA PRO A 218 -9.67 6.20 -7.45
C PRO A 218 -9.52 4.76 -7.96
N SER A 219 -8.42 4.08 -7.59
CA SER A 219 -8.19 2.69 -7.98
C SER A 219 -9.13 1.79 -7.17
N PRO A 220 -9.99 0.98 -7.80
CA PRO A 220 -10.73 -0.05 -7.09
C PRO A 220 -9.77 -1.08 -6.49
N THR A 221 -10.20 -1.74 -5.42
CA THR A 221 -9.50 -2.91 -4.88
C THR A 221 -9.63 -4.07 -5.86
N MET A 222 -8.50 -4.61 -6.32
CA MET A 222 -8.46 -5.75 -7.24
C MET A 222 -8.23 -7.05 -6.48
N VAL A 223 -9.15 -8.00 -6.59
CA VAL A 223 -9.14 -9.26 -5.83
C VAL A 223 -9.14 -10.43 -6.78
N VAL A 224 -8.21 -11.36 -6.59
CA VAL A 224 -8.28 -12.67 -7.24
C VAL A 224 -8.93 -13.66 -6.28
N PHE A 225 -10.15 -14.10 -6.57
CA PHE A 225 -10.86 -15.09 -5.76
C PHE A 225 -10.72 -16.49 -6.36
N SER A 226 -9.77 -17.30 -5.87
CA SER A 226 -9.50 -18.64 -6.39
C SER A 226 -8.90 -19.59 -5.36
N HIS A 227 -9.58 -20.74 -5.15
CA HIS A 227 -9.06 -21.86 -4.36
C HIS A 227 -7.71 -22.37 -4.86
N THR A 228 -7.53 -22.43 -6.18
CA THR A 228 -6.28 -22.88 -6.79
C THR A 228 -5.15 -21.89 -6.52
N ALA A 229 -5.44 -20.58 -6.58
CA ALA A 229 -4.44 -19.56 -6.28
C ALA A 229 -3.99 -19.66 -4.82
N CYS A 230 -4.91 -19.65 -3.86
CA CYS A 230 -4.58 -19.81 -2.44
C CYS A 230 -3.81 -21.09 -2.08
N LYS A 231 -4.08 -22.20 -2.77
CA LYS A 231 -3.47 -23.50 -2.43
C LYS A 231 -2.02 -23.61 -2.88
N HIS A 232 -1.62 -22.78 -3.84
CA HIS A 232 -0.30 -22.83 -4.46
C HIS A 232 0.34 -21.46 -4.32
N GLY A 233 1.32 -21.28 -3.42
CA GLY A 233 1.96 -19.99 -3.15
C GLY A 233 2.53 -19.35 -4.41
N VAL A 234 2.98 -20.18 -5.36
CA VAL A 234 3.37 -19.77 -6.72
C VAL A 234 2.29 -18.99 -7.48
N MET A 235 1.03 -19.44 -7.37
CA MET A 235 -0.12 -18.78 -8.01
C MET A 235 -0.60 -17.58 -7.19
N THR A 236 -0.48 -17.61 -5.87
CA THR A 236 -0.68 -16.41 -5.05
C THR A 236 0.31 -15.31 -5.44
N GLN A 237 1.60 -15.65 -5.51
CA GLN A 237 2.65 -14.74 -5.93
C GLN A 237 2.43 -14.24 -7.36
N ALA A 238 2.00 -15.11 -8.27
CA ALA A 238 1.60 -14.74 -9.64
C ALA A 238 0.51 -13.64 -9.69
N CYS A 239 -0.52 -13.79 -8.88
CA CYS A 239 -1.60 -12.80 -8.77
C CYS A 239 -1.10 -11.49 -8.16
N THR A 240 -0.28 -11.58 -7.11
CA THR A 240 0.40 -10.43 -6.52
C THR A 240 1.26 -9.72 -7.55
N ASP A 241 2.13 -10.43 -8.27
CA ASP A 241 3.03 -9.94 -9.33
C ASP A 241 2.28 -9.27 -10.50
N ALA A 242 1.04 -9.69 -10.78
CA ALA A 242 0.18 -9.00 -11.74
C ALA A 242 -0.47 -7.71 -11.21
N GLY A 243 -0.38 -7.45 -9.90
CA GLY A 243 -0.89 -6.26 -9.23
C GLY A 243 -2.22 -6.44 -8.53
N ALA A 244 -2.62 -7.68 -8.21
CA ALA A 244 -3.77 -7.93 -7.34
C ALA A 244 -3.49 -7.37 -5.94
N ASP A 245 -4.49 -6.71 -5.35
CA ASP A 245 -4.42 -6.19 -3.99
C ASP A 245 -4.65 -7.31 -2.96
N ALA A 246 -5.33 -8.39 -3.34
CA ALA A 246 -5.54 -9.56 -2.50
C ALA A 246 -5.79 -10.83 -3.34
N VAL A 247 -5.38 -11.98 -2.80
CA VAL A 247 -5.70 -13.32 -3.34
C VAL A 247 -6.46 -14.10 -2.27
N LEU A 248 -7.70 -14.44 -2.54
CA LEU A 248 -8.62 -15.02 -1.55
C LEU A 248 -9.31 -16.26 -2.11
N CYS A 249 -9.84 -17.10 -1.25
CA CYS A 249 -10.51 -18.34 -1.65
C CYS A 249 -11.63 -18.75 -0.70
N THR A 250 -11.85 -18.02 0.39
CA THR A 250 -12.89 -18.30 1.36
C THR A 250 -13.85 -17.13 1.41
N ALA A 251 -15.15 -17.44 1.60
CA ALA A 251 -16.17 -16.43 1.80
C ALA A 251 -15.79 -15.50 2.96
N ASP A 252 -15.26 -16.08 4.05
CA ASP A 252 -14.81 -15.36 5.23
C ASP A 252 -13.73 -14.33 4.89
N ASN A 253 -12.67 -14.72 4.17
CA ASN A 253 -11.59 -13.79 3.78
C ASN A 253 -12.08 -12.67 2.86
N LEU A 254 -13.01 -12.98 1.96
CA LEU A 254 -13.65 -11.98 1.11
C LEU A 254 -14.54 -11.03 1.92
N GLU A 255 -15.24 -11.55 2.93
CA GLU A 255 -16.04 -10.76 3.86
C GLU A 255 -15.16 -9.75 4.60
N LYS A 256 -13.99 -10.17 5.10
CA LYS A 256 -13.05 -9.26 5.80
C LYS A 256 -12.58 -8.14 4.89
N LEU A 257 -12.24 -8.46 3.64
CA LEU A 257 -11.78 -7.46 2.68
C LEU A 257 -12.89 -6.48 2.30
N VAL A 258 -14.10 -6.96 2.01
CA VAL A 258 -15.25 -6.10 1.65
C VAL A 258 -15.61 -5.18 2.82
N ALA A 259 -15.56 -5.70 4.04
CA ALA A 259 -15.81 -4.94 5.25
C ALA A 259 -14.68 -3.91 5.52
N ALA A 260 -13.42 -4.25 5.23
CA ALA A 260 -12.30 -3.31 5.28
C ALA A 260 -12.39 -2.19 4.22
N ILE A 261 -12.92 -2.49 3.03
CA ILE A 261 -13.21 -1.49 1.98
C ILE A 261 -14.32 -0.53 2.43
N GLU A 262 -15.36 -1.03 3.11
CA GLU A 262 -16.41 -0.20 3.72
C GLU A 262 -15.85 0.66 4.87
N ALA A 263 -15.06 0.07 5.76
CA ALA A 263 -14.37 0.70 6.89
C ALA A 263 -13.44 1.85 6.49
N SER A 264 -12.58 1.61 5.49
CA SER A 264 -11.66 2.61 4.93
C SER A 264 -12.42 3.83 4.40
N ARG A 265 -13.60 3.60 3.81
CA ARG A 265 -14.49 4.66 3.32
C ARG A 265 -15.25 5.37 4.43
N ALA A 266 -15.67 4.65 5.47
CA ALA A 266 -16.29 5.25 6.65
C ALA A 266 -15.29 6.14 7.40
N SER A 267 -14.02 5.72 7.51
CA SER A 267 -12.94 6.52 8.10
C SER A 267 -12.59 7.75 7.24
N PHE A 268 -12.72 7.66 5.92
CA PHE A 268 -12.56 8.81 5.01
C PHE A 268 -13.70 9.85 5.15
N MET A 269 -14.87 9.44 5.62
CA MET A 269 -16.04 10.32 5.84
C MET A 269 -16.14 10.83 7.29
N LEU A 270 -15.35 10.28 8.24
CA LEU A 270 -15.39 10.61 9.67
C LEU A 270 -14.20 11.46 10.18
N ASP A 271 -13.19 11.73 9.35
CA ASP A 271 -11.97 12.47 9.77
C ASP A 271 -12.06 13.98 9.49
N THR A 272 -13.17 14.62 9.89
CA THR A 272 -13.35 16.09 9.88
C THR A 272 -13.63 16.65 11.28
N SER A 273 -13.15 15.97 12.33
CA SER A 273 -13.19 16.54 13.68
C SER A 273 -12.06 16.02 14.57
N ALA A 274 -10.87 16.62 14.47
CA ALA A 274 -9.93 16.71 15.58
C ALA A 274 -9.19 18.07 15.53
N PRO A 275 -9.01 18.79 16.65
CA PRO A 275 -8.45 20.14 16.65
C PRO A 275 -6.91 20.15 16.63
N ASP A 276 -6.36 21.22 16.03
CA ASP A 276 -4.94 21.58 16.03
C ASP A 276 -4.34 21.59 17.45
N VAL A 277 -3.26 20.83 17.64
CA VAL A 277 -2.32 21.01 18.75
C VAL A 277 -1.01 21.58 18.17
N PRO A 278 -0.58 22.79 18.58
CA PRO A 278 0.69 23.36 18.14
C PRO A 278 1.90 22.65 18.79
N PRO A 279 3.08 22.68 18.17
CA PRO A 279 4.26 21.98 18.67
C PRO A 279 4.82 22.66 19.93
N GLU A 280 5.11 21.87 20.96
CA GLU A 280 5.83 22.35 22.15
C GLU A 280 7.33 22.52 21.88
N PRO A 281 8.02 23.43 22.62
CA PRO A 281 9.43 23.70 22.44
C PRO A 281 10.32 22.63 23.09
N ILE A 282 11.49 22.45 22.47
CA ILE A 282 12.57 21.53 22.88
C ILE A 282 13.23 22.05 24.17
N PRO A 283 13.38 21.25 25.24
CA PRO A 283 14.15 21.64 26.42
C PRO A 283 15.66 21.48 26.21
N ASP A 284 16.40 22.42 26.80
CA ASP A 284 17.86 22.48 26.84
C ASP A 284 18.50 21.26 27.48
N MET A 285 19.71 20.96 26.99
CA MET A 285 20.61 19.94 27.48
C MET A 285 21.24 20.34 28.81
N ASP A 286 21.12 19.46 29.81
CA ASP A 286 22.10 19.35 30.88
C ASP A 286 22.67 17.93 30.92
N GLU A 287 24.00 17.88 31.02
CA GLU A 287 24.85 16.69 30.97
C GLU A 287 24.65 15.76 32.17
N GLU A 288 24.46 14.46 31.91
CA GLU A 288 24.98 13.38 32.75
C GLU A 288 25.04 12.05 31.95
N LEU A 289 26.27 11.56 31.70
CA LEU A 289 26.73 10.24 31.22
C LEU A 289 25.70 9.35 30.46
N PRO A 290 25.79 9.12 29.13
CA PRO A 290 24.69 8.47 28.44
C PRO A 290 24.71 6.94 28.57
N ALA A 291 23.71 6.43 29.27
CA ALA A 291 23.07 5.15 29.00
C ALA A 291 22.67 5.05 27.51
N SER A 292 22.51 3.82 26.99
CA SER A 292 22.06 3.57 25.61
C SER A 292 20.91 4.51 25.20
N PRO A 293 20.98 5.24 24.06
CA PRO A 293 19.96 6.20 23.66
C PRO A 293 18.63 5.54 23.25
N PHE A 294 18.55 4.21 23.22
CA PHE A 294 17.38 3.49 22.76
C PHE A 294 16.69 2.70 23.87
N THR A 295 15.36 2.78 23.89
CA THR A 295 14.49 2.06 24.84
C THR A 295 14.73 0.56 24.80
N ILE A 296 14.90 -0.08 25.95
CA ILE A 296 15.01 -1.54 26.04
C ILE A 296 13.60 -2.09 26.22
N TYR A 297 13.16 -2.94 25.30
CA TYR A 297 11.85 -3.61 25.36
C TYR A 297 11.99 -4.88 26.20
N ARG A 298 11.55 -4.84 27.45
CA ARG A 298 11.75 -5.91 28.44
C ARG A 298 10.68 -6.99 28.36
N THR A 299 9.53 -6.64 27.79
CA THR A 299 8.42 -7.55 27.59
C THR A 299 8.00 -7.59 26.13
N THR A 300 7.38 -8.69 25.74
CA THR A 300 6.79 -8.85 24.40
C THR A 300 5.76 -7.76 24.10
N ALA A 301 4.99 -7.31 25.10
CA ALA A 301 4.00 -6.24 24.96
C ALA A 301 4.63 -4.85 24.68
N GLU A 302 5.84 -4.61 25.18
CA GLU A 302 6.60 -3.37 24.94
C GLU A 302 7.29 -3.36 23.57
N TYR A 303 7.41 -4.53 22.93
CA TYR A 303 8.14 -4.64 21.67
C TYR A 303 7.45 -3.81 20.57
N PRO A 304 8.17 -3.01 19.76
CA PRO A 304 7.56 -1.92 18.97
C PRO A 304 6.38 -2.33 18.09
N ILE A 305 6.52 -3.44 17.37
CA ILE A 305 5.44 -3.93 16.51
C ILE A 305 4.25 -4.43 17.33
N VAL A 306 4.47 -5.06 18.49
CA VAL A 306 3.39 -5.53 19.36
C VAL A 306 2.67 -4.34 19.98
N ALA A 307 3.41 -3.37 20.53
CA ALA A 307 2.85 -2.17 21.15
C ALA A 307 2.03 -1.34 20.15
N SER A 308 2.59 -1.11 18.95
CA SER A 308 1.86 -0.43 17.86
C SER A 308 0.63 -1.23 17.46
N ARG A 309 0.75 -2.56 17.37
CA ARG A 309 -0.37 -3.43 17.00
C ARG A 309 -1.50 -3.47 18.00
N ILE A 310 -1.21 -3.48 19.29
CA ILE A 310 -2.25 -3.36 20.33
C ILE A 310 -3.04 -2.06 20.14
N GLU A 311 -2.38 -0.92 19.95
CA GLU A 311 -3.07 0.37 19.87
C GLU A 311 -3.90 0.50 18.60
N GLU A 312 -3.32 0.28 17.41
CA GLU A 312 -4.10 0.47 16.19
C GLU A 312 -5.15 -0.66 16.00
N ASN A 313 -4.96 -1.87 16.57
CA ASN A 313 -6.03 -2.88 16.60
C ASN A 313 -7.19 -2.45 17.51
N ARG A 314 -6.91 -1.84 18.68
CA ARG A 314 -7.95 -1.26 19.54
C ARG A 314 -8.67 -0.10 18.87
N GLU A 315 -7.95 0.73 18.13
CA GLU A 315 -8.57 1.78 17.34
C GLU A 315 -9.48 1.22 16.24
N LEU A 316 -9.00 0.21 15.51
CA LEU A 316 -9.77 -0.48 14.49
C LEU A 316 -11.01 -1.16 15.09
N GLU A 317 -10.86 -1.79 16.25
CA GLU A 317 -11.95 -2.40 17.02
C GLU A 317 -12.98 -1.37 17.47
N ARG A 318 -12.57 -0.18 17.91
CA ARG A 318 -13.49 0.93 18.21
C ARG A 318 -14.26 1.38 16.97
N LYS A 319 -13.62 1.38 15.79
CA LYS A 319 -14.22 1.82 14.53
C LYS A 319 -15.18 0.79 13.94
N LEU A 320 -14.81 -0.49 13.96
CA LEU A 320 -15.48 -1.56 13.22
C LEU A 320 -16.22 -2.55 14.10
N GLY A 321 -15.97 -2.52 15.41
CA GLY A 321 -16.49 -3.45 16.40
C GLY A 321 -15.64 -4.72 16.57
N PRO A 322 -15.66 -5.35 17.75
CA PRO A 322 -14.86 -6.55 18.08
C PRO A 322 -15.17 -7.77 17.21
N SER A 323 -16.38 -7.83 16.66
CA SER A 323 -16.80 -8.94 15.81
C SER A 323 -16.30 -8.84 14.38
N HIS A 324 -15.74 -7.69 13.97
CA HIS A 324 -15.30 -7.45 12.61
C HIS A 324 -14.14 -8.38 12.22
N PRO A 325 -14.20 -9.07 11.07
CA PRO A 325 -13.17 -10.05 10.73
C PRO A 325 -11.75 -9.49 10.59
N ALA A 326 -11.56 -8.27 10.05
CA ALA A 326 -10.23 -7.64 10.01
C ALA A 326 -9.65 -7.41 11.42
N VAL A 327 -10.49 -7.06 12.39
CA VAL A 327 -10.09 -6.92 13.81
C VAL A 327 -9.66 -8.28 14.35
N LYS A 328 -10.42 -9.35 14.09
CA LYS A 328 -10.07 -10.72 14.51
C LYS A 328 -8.75 -11.19 13.89
N ASP A 329 -8.55 -10.96 12.61
CA ASP A 329 -7.33 -11.37 11.90
C ASP A 329 -6.10 -10.65 12.39
N LEU A 330 -6.19 -9.33 12.61
CA LEU A 330 -5.08 -8.55 13.14
C LEU A 330 -4.79 -8.89 14.61
N TRP A 331 -5.80 -9.25 15.41
CA TRP A 331 -5.59 -9.82 16.75
C TRP A 331 -4.97 -11.22 16.69
N LEU A 332 -5.31 -12.04 15.70
CA LEU A 332 -4.68 -13.34 15.49
C LEU A 332 -3.21 -13.19 15.08
N LEU A 333 -2.92 -12.32 14.10
CA LEU A 333 -1.56 -11.98 13.70
C LEU A 333 -0.75 -11.46 14.89
N LEU A 334 -1.32 -10.58 15.70
CA LEU A 334 -0.67 -10.07 16.91
C LEU A 334 -0.33 -11.22 17.87
N ARG A 335 -1.27 -12.12 18.14
CA ARG A 335 -1.01 -13.31 18.98
C ARG A 335 0.09 -14.20 18.40
N GLU A 336 0.10 -14.40 17.08
CA GLU A 336 1.14 -15.17 16.40
C GLU A 336 2.52 -14.50 16.55
N ILE A 337 2.60 -13.17 16.41
CA ILE A 337 3.82 -12.39 16.65
C ILE A 337 4.27 -12.54 18.11
N GLU A 338 3.36 -12.43 19.07
CA GLU A 338 3.67 -12.61 20.49
C GLU A 338 4.19 -14.03 20.76
N GLU A 339 3.56 -15.06 20.21
CA GLU A 339 4.00 -16.45 20.32
C GLU A 339 5.39 -16.67 19.70
N MET A 340 5.67 -16.08 18.53
CA MET A 340 6.99 -16.17 17.90
C MET A 340 8.07 -15.53 18.77
N LEU A 341 7.82 -14.32 19.28
CA LEU A 341 8.74 -13.60 20.18
C LEU A 341 9.00 -14.40 21.47
N ASN A 342 7.95 -14.98 22.06
CA ASN A 342 8.05 -15.78 23.29
C ASN A 342 8.77 -17.12 23.09
N ARG A 343 8.81 -17.66 21.86
CA ARG A 343 9.54 -18.89 21.52
C ARG A 343 11.03 -18.66 21.25
N LEU A 344 11.46 -17.41 21.10
CA LEU A 344 12.87 -17.12 20.90
C LEU A 344 13.68 -17.52 22.15
N PRO A 345 14.91 -18.06 21.97
CA PRO A 345 15.73 -18.48 23.10
C PRO A 345 16.18 -17.29 23.97
N HIS A 346 16.20 -16.08 23.39
CA HIS A 346 16.53 -14.83 24.06
C HIS A 346 15.74 -13.68 23.41
N PRO A 347 15.46 -12.58 24.13
CA PRO A 347 14.86 -11.38 23.54
C PRO A 347 15.72 -10.80 22.41
N LEU A 348 15.06 -10.22 21.39
CA LEU A 348 15.73 -9.59 20.25
C LEU A 348 16.52 -8.34 20.64
N THR A 349 16.04 -7.61 21.64
CA THR A 349 16.72 -6.46 22.23
C THR A 349 17.30 -6.86 23.58
N VAL A 350 18.57 -6.53 23.80
CA VAL A 350 19.31 -6.97 24.97
C VAL A 350 19.71 -5.80 25.84
N THR A 351 19.58 -5.96 27.15
CA THR A 351 20.20 -5.08 28.14
C THR A 351 21.71 -5.34 28.11
N SER A 352 22.49 -4.37 27.62
CA SER A 352 23.95 -4.47 27.76
C SER A 352 24.32 -4.36 29.24
N LEU A 353 24.96 -5.40 29.79
CA LEU A 353 25.71 -5.33 31.04
C LEU A 353 27.14 -4.77 30.80
N SER A 354 27.49 -4.48 29.54
CA SER A 354 28.77 -3.89 29.14
C SER A 354 28.73 -2.36 29.26
N SER A 355 29.91 -1.75 29.46
CA SER A 355 30.09 -0.30 29.47
C SER A 355 29.70 0.39 28.17
N THR A 356 29.58 -0.34 27.06
CA THR A 356 29.17 0.20 25.75
C THR A 356 27.75 -0.26 25.38
N PRO A 357 26.88 0.65 24.89
CA PRO A 357 25.56 0.27 24.40
C PRO A 357 25.66 -0.57 23.11
N PRO A 358 24.72 -1.52 22.89
CA PRO A 358 24.72 -2.35 21.69
C PRO A 358 24.35 -1.53 20.45
N VAL A 359 24.65 -2.04 19.26
CA VAL A 359 24.14 -1.49 18.00
C VAL A 359 22.72 -1.98 17.81
N ARG A 360 21.78 -1.04 17.66
CA ARG A 360 20.38 -1.33 17.35
C ARG A 360 20.14 -1.36 15.85
N PHE A 361 19.58 -2.47 15.38
CA PHE A 361 19.15 -2.68 14.01
C PHE A 361 17.64 -2.55 13.89
N VAL A 362 17.20 -1.97 12.78
CA VAL A 362 15.81 -1.96 12.32
C VAL A 362 15.74 -2.69 11.00
N HIS A 363 14.83 -3.65 10.84
CA HIS A 363 14.71 -4.45 9.62
C HIS A 363 13.31 -4.37 9.02
N ILE A 364 13.27 -4.10 7.72
CA ILE A 364 12.07 -4.09 6.87
C ILE A 364 12.37 -4.76 5.52
N SER A 365 11.32 -5.15 4.81
CA SER A 365 11.41 -5.71 3.46
C SER A 365 10.12 -5.47 2.68
N ASP A 366 10.19 -5.64 1.35
CA ASP A 366 9.02 -5.75 0.49
C ASP A 366 8.10 -4.54 0.63
N THR A 367 8.70 -3.35 0.55
CA THR A 367 7.93 -2.11 0.66
C THR A 367 7.13 -1.83 -0.59
N HIS A 368 7.54 -2.33 -1.76
CA HIS A 368 6.74 -2.28 -2.99
C HIS A 368 6.23 -0.87 -3.35
N HIS A 369 7.09 0.15 -3.16
CA HIS A 369 6.77 1.59 -3.29
C HIS A 369 5.88 2.20 -2.18
N HIS A 370 5.60 1.46 -1.11
CA HIS A 370 4.85 1.89 0.07
C HIS A 370 5.74 2.22 1.28
N HIS A 371 7.04 2.43 1.07
CA HIS A 371 8.03 2.74 2.12
C HIS A 371 7.68 3.97 2.98
N LYS A 372 6.90 4.93 2.46
CA LYS A 372 6.40 6.10 3.23
C LYS A 372 5.37 5.74 4.30
N ASN A 373 4.77 4.56 4.21
CA ASN A 373 3.72 4.07 5.12
C ASN A 373 4.28 3.14 6.22
N VAL A 374 5.61 3.02 6.29
CA VAL A 374 6.30 2.15 7.24
C VAL A 374 6.77 2.97 8.43
N TYR A 375 6.36 2.57 9.64
CA TYR A 375 6.95 3.11 10.85
C TYR A 375 8.30 2.45 11.09
N LEU A 376 9.33 3.30 11.18
CA LEU A 376 10.68 2.89 11.50
C LEU A 376 10.92 3.20 12.97
N PRO A 377 11.04 2.19 13.85
CA PRO A 377 11.47 2.41 15.23
C PRO A 377 12.85 3.10 15.29
N PRO A 378 13.19 3.75 16.41
CA PRO A 378 14.54 4.28 16.62
C PRO A 378 15.61 3.17 16.56
N GLY A 379 16.69 3.41 15.83
CA GLY A 379 17.84 2.52 15.76
C GLY A 379 19.06 3.17 15.11
N GLU A 380 20.20 2.50 15.13
CA GLU A 380 21.43 2.98 14.49
C GLU A 380 21.54 2.52 13.04
N VAL A 381 21.12 1.29 12.76
CA VAL A 381 21.27 0.67 11.44
C VAL A 381 19.91 0.26 10.90
N LEU A 382 19.53 0.75 9.71
CA LEU A 382 18.37 0.26 8.98
C LEU A 382 18.79 -0.78 7.95
N LEU A 383 18.07 -1.91 7.88
CA LEU A 383 18.24 -2.97 6.90
C LEU A 383 16.98 -3.05 6.04
N HIS A 384 17.14 -2.92 4.71
CA HIS A 384 16.05 -3.13 3.74
C HIS A 384 16.37 -4.33 2.83
N THR A 385 15.59 -5.41 2.92
CA THR A 385 15.90 -6.68 2.25
C THR A 385 15.24 -6.89 0.89
N GLY A 386 15.20 -5.85 0.05
CA GLY A 386 14.73 -5.93 -1.33
C GLY A 386 13.27 -5.58 -1.57
N ASP A 387 12.90 -5.59 -2.86
CA ASP A 387 11.60 -5.19 -3.38
C ASP A 387 11.26 -3.73 -3.06
N LEU A 388 12.14 -2.85 -3.54
CA LEU A 388 12.09 -1.40 -3.34
C LEU A 388 10.96 -0.79 -4.17
N VAL A 389 10.76 -1.29 -5.39
CA VAL A 389 9.76 -0.79 -6.34
C VAL A 389 8.59 -1.75 -6.48
N GLY A 390 7.37 -1.21 -6.57
CA GLY A 390 6.20 -2.00 -6.97
C GLY A 390 6.19 -2.28 -8.48
N ASN A 391 6.97 -3.24 -8.95
CA ASN A 391 7.02 -3.68 -10.35
C ASN A 391 5.87 -4.65 -10.67
N TYR A 392 4.68 -4.10 -10.85
CA TYR A 392 3.43 -4.82 -11.11
C TYR A 392 2.75 -4.24 -12.35
N GLY A 393 2.43 -5.05 -13.35
CA GLY A 393 1.77 -4.59 -14.58
C GLY A 393 2.52 -3.47 -15.32
N ASP A 394 1.81 -2.46 -15.84
CA ASP A 394 2.38 -1.36 -16.64
C ASP A 394 2.82 -0.14 -15.80
N ARG A 395 3.26 -0.34 -14.55
CA ARG A 395 3.69 0.77 -13.68
C ARG A 395 5.01 1.40 -14.13
N ASP A 396 5.18 2.70 -13.86
CA ASP A 396 6.42 3.41 -14.09
C ASP A 396 7.44 3.11 -12.98
N ILE A 397 8.21 2.04 -13.18
CA ILE A 397 9.22 1.57 -12.23
C ILE A 397 10.38 2.56 -12.03
N PHE A 398 10.66 3.46 -13.00
CA PHE A 398 11.68 4.50 -12.84
C PHE A 398 11.24 5.54 -11.82
N LYS A 399 9.97 5.96 -11.89
CA LYS A 399 9.40 6.87 -10.89
C LYS A 399 9.37 6.24 -9.51
N HIS A 400 9.06 4.95 -9.41
CA HIS A 400 9.08 4.25 -8.13
C HIS A 400 10.49 4.22 -7.50
N LEU A 401 11.53 3.94 -8.31
CA LEU A 401 12.92 3.94 -7.83
C LEU A 401 13.36 5.34 -7.38
N ALA A 402 12.99 6.38 -8.13
CA ALA A 402 13.27 7.77 -7.75
C ALA A 402 12.58 8.16 -6.43
N ASP A 403 11.32 7.75 -6.23
CA ASP A 403 10.58 7.98 -4.98
C ASP A 403 11.21 7.27 -3.78
N PHE A 404 11.77 6.06 -4.00
CA PHE A 404 12.51 5.34 -2.97
C PHE A 404 13.80 6.06 -2.57
N VAL A 405 14.56 6.58 -3.54
CA VAL A 405 15.77 7.40 -3.26
C VAL A 405 15.39 8.67 -2.50
N GLU A 406 14.32 9.37 -2.90
CA GLU A 406 13.83 10.55 -2.18
C GLU A 406 13.48 10.22 -0.72
N TRP A 407 12.86 9.07 -0.48
CA TRP A 407 12.56 8.60 0.86
C TRP A 407 13.83 8.30 1.67
N LEU A 408 14.85 7.67 1.08
CA LEU A 408 16.14 7.43 1.73
C LEU A 408 16.77 8.74 2.22
N PHE A 409 16.74 9.81 1.41
CA PHE A 409 17.20 11.13 1.86
C PHE A 409 16.45 11.61 3.11
N LYS A 410 15.12 11.51 3.12
CA LYS A 410 14.28 11.97 4.24
C LYS A 410 14.55 11.21 5.54
N ILE A 411 14.93 9.94 5.46
CA ILE A 411 15.21 9.13 6.66
C ILE A 411 16.70 9.02 6.99
N SER A 412 17.60 9.47 6.11
CA SER A 412 19.04 9.28 6.25
C SER A 412 19.59 9.82 7.56
N GLU A 413 19.11 10.97 8.04
CA GLU A 413 19.55 11.58 9.30
C GLU A 413 19.11 10.82 10.56
N ARG A 414 18.12 9.92 10.43
CA ARG A 414 17.60 9.11 11.55
C ARG A 414 18.49 7.90 11.88
N PHE A 415 19.36 7.50 10.95
CA PHE A 415 20.19 6.30 11.06
C PHE A 415 21.67 6.63 10.84
N ARG A 416 22.55 5.92 11.53
CA ARG A 416 24.00 6.01 11.30
C ARG A 416 24.41 5.28 10.03
N LEU A 417 23.72 4.18 9.70
CA LEU A 417 23.92 3.41 8.49
C LEU A 417 22.58 2.90 7.97
N ILE A 418 22.37 2.93 6.65
CA ILE A 418 21.26 2.23 6.00
C ILE A 418 21.87 1.24 5.01
N VAL A 419 21.52 -0.04 5.14
CA VAL A 419 21.97 -1.10 4.24
C VAL A 419 20.78 -1.58 3.42
N VAL A 420 20.92 -1.55 2.10
CA VAL A 420 19.87 -1.93 1.16
C VAL A 420 20.37 -3.04 0.26
N ILE A 421 19.56 -4.06 0.04
CA ILE A 421 19.71 -4.99 -1.09
C ILE A 421 18.50 -4.85 -2.01
N ALA A 422 18.63 -5.32 -3.25
CA ALA A 422 17.50 -5.43 -4.18
C ALA A 422 16.72 -6.75 -3.96
N GLY A 423 15.56 -6.86 -4.61
CA GLY A 423 14.73 -8.05 -4.68
C GLY A 423 14.26 -8.35 -6.11
N ASN A 424 13.28 -9.24 -6.27
CA ASN A 424 12.85 -9.71 -7.58
C ASN A 424 12.09 -8.64 -8.40
N HIS A 425 11.52 -7.63 -7.75
CA HIS A 425 10.83 -6.53 -8.43
C HIS A 425 11.77 -5.46 -8.98
N ASP A 426 13.01 -5.39 -8.50
CA ASP A 426 13.97 -4.32 -8.79
C ASP A 426 14.72 -4.54 -10.12
N THR A 427 13.98 -4.76 -11.20
CA THR A 427 14.49 -5.04 -12.56
C THR A 427 15.44 -3.97 -13.08
N LEU A 428 15.27 -2.72 -12.64
CA LEU A 428 16.16 -1.60 -12.95
C LEU A 428 17.57 -1.75 -12.37
N LEU A 429 17.82 -2.68 -11.46
CA LEU A 429 19.09 -2.87 -10.78
C LEU A 429 19.83 -4.16 -11.21
N ASP A 430 19.16 -5.07 -11.93
CA ASP A 430 19.76 -6.34 -12.37
C ASP A 430 20.44 -6.19 -13.74
N GLU A 431 21.75 -5.91 -13.74
CA GLU A 431 22.56 -5.77 -14.97
C GLU A 431 22.64 -7.06 -15.80
N LYS A 432 22.55 -8.22 -15.15
CA LYS A 432 22.69 -9.51 -15.84
C LYS A 432 21.43 -9.84 -16.62
N ARG A 433 20.25 -9.63 -16.02
CA ARG A 433 18.97 -9.96 -16.66
C ARG A 433 18.37 -8.81 -17.47
N TYR A 434 18.63 -7.57 -17.05
CA TYR A 434 18.09 -6.34 -17.64
C TYR A 434 19.18 -5.31 -17.98
N PRO A 435 20.18 -5.65 -18.82
CA PRO A 435 21.35 -4.79 -19.06
C PRO A 435 21.00 -3.40 -19.60
N ARG A 436 19.94 -3.26 -20.42
CA ARG A 436 19.52 -1.97 -20.98
C ARG A 436 18.90 -1.04 -19.94
N ASP A 437 18.04 -1.58 -19.09
CA ASP A 437 17.36 -0.80 -18.05
C ASP A 437 18.34 -0.48 -16.91
N ALA A 438 19.14 -1.46 -16.51
CA ALA A 438 20.19 -1.28 -15.51
C ALA A 438 21.25 -0.26 -15.94
N ALA A 439 21.68 -0.25 -17.21
CA ALA A 439 22.58 0.77 -17.72
C ALA A 439 22.02 2.20 -17.61
N ARG A 440 20.69 2.35 -17.63
CA ARG A 440 20.01 3.65 -17.49
C ARG A 440 19.71 4.03 -16.05
N ALA A 441 19.57 3.06 -15.14
CA ALA A 441 19.03 3.29 -13.80
C ALA A 441 20.01 2.99 -12.67
N LYS A 442 20.78 1.90 -12.73
CA LYS A 442 21.59 1.42 -11.60
C LYS A 442 22.71 2.38 -11.23
N LYS A 443 23.48 2.86 -12.21
CA LYS A 443 24.55 3.83 -11.95
C LYS A 443 23.99 5.14 -11.35
N PRO A 444 22.98 5.80 -11.96
CA PRO A 444 22.33 6.96 -11.33
C PRO A 444 21.77 6.67 -9.94
N PHE A 445 21.17 5.50 -9.72
CA PHE A 445 20.68 5.08 -8.41
C PHE A 445 21.81 5.08 -7.37
N LEU A 446 22.92 4.37 -7.65
CA LEU A 446 24.06 4.28 -6.75
C LEU A 446 24.72 5.65 -6.48
N GLU A 447 24.84 6.50 -7.50
CA GLU A 447 25.40 7.85 -7.38
C GLU A 447 24.45 8.81 -6.62
N SER A 448 23.16 8.50 -6.56
CA SER A 448 22.15 9.29 -5.86
C SER A 448 21.92 8.89 -4.40
N LEU A 449 22.55 7.81 -3.92
CA LEU A 449 22.37 7.37 -2.54
C LEU A 449 22.97 8.39 -1.55
N PRO A 450 22.31 8.68 -0.41
CA PRO A 450 22.91 9.47 0.66
C PRO A 450 24.20 8.83 1.18
N GLY A 451 25.13 9.62 1.72
CA GLY A 451 26.49 9.17 2.07
C GLY A 451 26.56 8.09 3.16
N ASN A 452 25.50 7.88 3.93
CA ASN A 452 25.38 6.82 4.94
C ASN A 452 24.53 5.62 4.47
N VAL A 453 24.21 5.54 3.17
CA VAL A 453 23.47 4.41 2.59
C VAL A 453 24.40 3.54 1.75
N VAL A 454 24.36 2.24 2.00
CA VAL A 454 25.16 1.24 1.30
C VAL A 454 24.25 0.25 0.61
N TYR A 455 24.42 0.09 -0.70
CA TYR A 455 23.80 -1.00 -1.47
C TYR A 455 24.72 -2.22 -1.50
N LEU A 456 24.21 -3.40 -1.15
CA LEU A 456 24.95 -4.66 -1.21
C LEU A 456 24.43 -5.57 -2.32
N GLU A 457 25.37 -6.15 -3.09
CA GLU A 457 25.09 -7.15 -4.12
C GLU A 457 26.15 -8.24 -4.10
N ASN A 458 25.93 -9.26 -3.27
CA ASN A 458 26.88 -10.33 -2.97
C ASN A 458 28.18 -9.80 -2.32
N THR A 459 28.05 -8.75 -1.53
CA THR A 459 29.14 -8.00 -0.90
C THR A 459 28.91 -7.85 0.61
N LEU A 460 29.96 -7.39 1.31
CA LEU A 460 29.99 -7.21 2.75
C LEU A 460 30.26 -5.75 3.10
N VAL A 461 29.65 -5.27 4.18
CA VAL A 461 30.01 -4.04 4.87
C VAL A 461 30.25 -4.33 6.35
N GLU A 462 31.17 -3.58 6.97
CA GLU A 462 31.43 -3.64 8.40
C GLU A 462 31.01 -2.34 9.08
N TYR A 463 30.35 -2.45 10.24
CA TYR A 463 29.95 -1.31 11.05
C TYR A 463 30.14 -1.65 12.53
N GLN A 464 30.95 -0.87 13.24
CA GLN A 464 31.24 -1.10 14.68
C GLN A 464 31.75 -2.53 14.96
N GLY A 465 32.60 -3.04 14.06
CA GLY A 465 33.14 -4.40 14.07
C GLY A 465 32.14 -5.51 13.70
N LEU A 466 30.88 -5.19 13.43
CA LEU A 466 29.85 -6.15 13.02
C LEU A 466 29.88 -6.35 11.50
N LYS A 467 29.84 -7.62 11.07
CA LYS A 467 29.89 -8.01 9.66
C LYS A 467 28.49 -8.22 9.08
N ILE A 468 28.15 -7.46 8.04
CA ILE A 468 26.86 -7.50 7.34
C ILE A 468 27.10 -7.90 5.89
N TRP A 469 26.64 -9.08 5.46
CA TRP A 469 26.72 -9.51 4.06
C TRP A 469 25.35 -9.52 3.41
N GLY A 470 25.25 -9.05 2.17
CA GLY A 470 23.97 -8.88 1.47
C GLY A 470 23.93 -9.47 0.07
N SER A 471 22.82 -10.11 -0.31
CA SER A 471 22.56 -10.57 -1.68
C SER A 471 21.11 -10.42 -2.11
N PRO A 472 20.83 -9.84 -3.29
CA PRO A 472 19.49 -9.76 -3.86
C PRO A 472 19.02 -11.07 -4.51
N THR A 473 19.87 -12.09 -4.54
CA THR A 473 19.65 -13.31 -5.34
C THR A 473 18.40 -14.07 -4.88
N VAL A 474 17.60 -14.48 -5.87
CA VAL A 474 16.37 -15.28 -5.69
C VAL A 474 16.43 -16.57 -6.50
N SER A 475 15.67 -17.57 -6.07
CA SER A 475 15.54 -18.83 -6.81
C SER A 475 14.91 -18.59 -8.18
N CYS A 476 15.54 -19.09 -9.25
CA CYS A 476 14.99 -19.00 -10.59
C CYS A 476 13.66 -19.77 -10.68
N ARG A 477 12.56 -19.03 -10.83
CA ARG A 477 11.21 -19.61 -10.92
C ARG A 477 10.97 -20.33 -12.24
N GLU A 478 11.71 -19.98 -13.30
CA GLU A 478 11.69 -20.74 -14.55
C GLU A 478 12.24 -22.15 -14.33
N GLU A 479 13.29 -22.28 -13.53
CA GLU A 479 13.90 -23.57 -13.20
C GLU A 479 13.07 -24.37 -12.19
N THR A 480 12.59 -23.72 -11.12
CA THR A 480 11.89 -24.42 -10.03
C THR A 480 10.42 -24.67 -10.34
N LEU A 481 9.78 -23.83 -11.16
CA LEU A 481 8.33 -23.83 -11.38
C LEU A 481 7.95 -23.95 -12.87
N GLY A 482 8.91 -23.94 -13.78
CA GLY A 482 8.65 -23.95 -15.23
C GLY A 482 7.98 -22.68 -15.76
N LYS A 483 8.02 -21.57 -14.99
CA LYS A 483 7.31 -20.32 -15.31
C LYS A 483 8.22 -19.11 -15.21
N ARG A 484 8.01 -18.15 -16.12
CA ARG A 484 8.68 -16.85 -16.11
C ARG A 484 7.74 -15.80 -15.56
N TYR A 485 8.28 -14.90 -14.76
CA TYR A 485 7.58 -13.73 -14.21
C TYR A 485 8.25 -12.44 -14.68
N LEU A 486 7.58 -11.30 -14.58
CA LEU A 486 8.10 -9.99 -14.98
C LEU A 486 9.00 -9.43 -13.90
N SER A 487 8.57 -9.57 -12.66
CA SER A 487 9.32 -9.26 -11.45
C SER A 487 10.34 -10.37 -11.19
N ASN A 488 11.25 -10.64 -12.13
CA ASN A 488 12.18 -11.76 -12.06
C ASN A 488 13.66 -11.30 -11.97
N ALA A 489 13.88 -10.07 -11.50
CA ALA A 489 15.21 -9.55 -11.23
C ALA A 489 15.94 -10.48 -10.24
N PHE A 490 17.25 -10.60 -10.40
CA PHE A 490 18.13 -11.37 -9.52
C PHE A 490 17.79 -12.85 -9.35
N GLU A 491 16.84 -13.39 -10.11
CA GLU A 491 16.61 -14.82 -10.20
C GLU A 491 17.81 -15.49 -10.87
N ARG A 492 18.44 -16.43 -10.18
CA ARG A 492 19.62 -17.14 -10.67
C ARG A 492 19.39 -18.65 -10.71
N PRO A 493 19.89 -19.33 -11.76
CA PRO A 493 19.82 -20.78 -11.84
C PRO A 493 20.61 -21.43 -10.70
N ARG A 494 20.32 -22.70 -10.39
CA ARG A 494 20.93 -23.46 -9.28
C ARG A 494 22.45 -23.38 -9.26
N ALA A 495 23.09 -23.55 -10.42
CA ALA A 495 24.55 -23.52 -10.52
C ALA A 495 25.15 -22.19 -10.05
N GLU A 496 24.52 -21.07 -10.44
CA GLU A 496 24.98 -19.74 -10.05
C GLU A 496 24.64 -19.43 -8.59
N ARG A 497 23.45 -19.79 -8.13
CA ARG A 497 23.09 -19.70 -6.70
C ARG A 497 24.10 -20.42 -5.83
N GLN A 498 24.51 -21.64 -6.21
CA GLN A 498 25.52 -22.39 -5.47
C GLN A 498 26.86 -21.65 -5.39
N GLN A 499 27.29 -21.00 -6.48
CA GLN A 499 28.50 -20.18 -6.48
C GLN A 499 28.33 -18.94 -5.59
N ILE A 500 27.20 -18.24 -5.66
CA ILE A 500 26.92 -17.06 -4.84
C ILE A 500 26.90 -17.43 -3.36
N TRP A 501 26.16 -18.46 -2.97
CA TRP A 501 26.05 -18.90 -1.57
C TRP A 501 27.38 -19.42 -1.01
N SER A 502 28.23 -20.01 -1.84
CA SER A 502 29.59 -20.40 -1.42
C SER A 502 30.45 -19.22 -0.95
N LYS A 503 30.13 -17.99 -1.37
CA LYS A 503 30.84 -16.76 -0.97
C LYS A 503 30.36 -16.17 0.36
N ILE A 504 29.28 -16.70 0.96
CA ILE A 504 28.85 -16.26 2.30
C ILE A 504 29.97 -16.63 3.28
N PRO A 505 30.61 -15.65 3.95
CA PRO A 505 31.70 -15.93 4.87
C PRO A 505 31.21 -16.51 6.20
N GLU A 506 32.13 -17.14 6.93
CA GLU A 506 31.93 -17.56 8.32
C GLU A 506 31.87 -16.35 9.26
N GLY A 507 31.23 -16.51 10.43
CA GLY A 507 31.30 -15.54 11.52
C GLY A 507 30.57 -14.22 11.24
N LEU A 508 29.57 -14.24 10.35
CA LEU A 508 28.71 -13.09 10.09
C LEU A 508 27.87 -12.73 11.31
N ASP A 509 27.62 -11.44 11.49
CA ASP A 509 26.66 -10.97 12.48
C ASP A 509 25.27 -10.88 11.85
N VAL A 510 25.18 -10.32 10.65
CA VAL A 510 23.93 -10.17 9.90
C VAL A 510 24.11 -10.67 8.48
N LEU A 511 23.25 -11.59 8.07
CA LEU A 511 23.05 -11.99 6.68
C LEU A 511 21.78 -11.32 6.15
N MET A 512 21.87 -10.66 5.00
CA MET A 512 20.73 -10.11 4.27
C MET A 512 20.56 -10.88 2.96
N THR A 513 19.42 -11.51 2.76
CA THR A 513 19.04 -12.04 1.44
C THR A 513 17.63 -11.62 1.11
N HIS A 514 17.30 -11.47 -0.18
CA HIS A 514 15.90 -11.27 -0.53
C HIS A 514 15.11 -12.58 -0.39
N THR A 515 15.65 -13.68 -0.95
CA THR A 515 15.03 -15.01 -0.83
C THR A 515 15.19 -15.58 0.59
N PRO A 516 14.14 -16.21 1.16
CA PRO A 516 14.25 -16.95 2.41
C PRO A 516 15.05 -18.26 2.23
N PRO A 517 15.66 -18.81 3.31
CA PRO A 517 16.05 -20.21 3.34
C PRO A 517 14.83 -21.13 3.18
N HIS A 518 15.02 -22.32 2.61
CA HIS A 518 13.94 -23.29 2.46
C HIS A 518 13.28 -23.62 3.80
N GLN A 519 11.94 -23.54 3.86
CA GLN A 519 11.12 -23.88 5.04
C GLN A 519 11.41 -23.07 6.31
N ILE A 520 12.12 -21.95 6.22
CA ILE A 520 12.34 -21.04 7.37
C ILE A 520 11.56 -19.77 7.11
N ARG A 521 10.46 -19.56 7.86
CA ARG A 521 9.50 -18.47 7.61
C ARG A 521 9.18 -18.30 6.11
N SER A 522 9.00 -19.43 5.42
CA SER A 522 8.65 -19.52 4.01
C SER A 522 8.17 -20.93 3.67
N GLN A 523 7.34 -21.07 2.64
CA GLN A 523 6.91 -22.36 2.13
C GLN A 523 7.44 -22.64 0.72
N ASP A 524 6.96 -21.91 -0.29
CA ASP A 524 7.13 -22.28 -1.70
C ASP A 524 8.28 -21.54 -2.41
N CYS A 525 8.78 -20.43 -1.86
CA CYS A 525 9.82 -19.61 -2.49
C CYS A 525 11.21 -19.69 -1.81
N GLY A 526 11.32 -20.48 -0.73
CA GLY A 526 12.57 -20.66 0.01
C GLY A 526 13.65 -21.47 -0.75
N CYS A 527 14.90 -21.05 -0.61
CA CYS A 527 16.04 -21.60 -1.34
C CYS A 527 16.76 -22.73 -0.55
N GLU A 528 16.67 -23.97 -1.05
CA GLU A 528 17.32 -25.15 -0.44
C GLU A 528 18.84 -25.01 -0.36
N LEU A 529 19.47 -24.46 -1.40
CA LEU A 529 20.92 -24.26 -1.42
C LEU A 529 21.38 -23.25 -0.38
N LEU A 530 20.54 -22.27 -0.06
CA LEU A 530 20.85 -21.27 0.95
C LEU A 530 20.78 -21.91 2.33
N LEU A 531 19.69 -22.64 2.64
CA LEU A 531 19.60 -23.39 3.89
C LEU A 531 20.78 -24.36 4.06
N LYS A 532 21.10 -25.14 3.02
CA LYS A 532 22.24 -26.06 3.04
C LYS A 532 23.55 -25.34 3.31
N ARG A 533 23.77 -24.17 2.71
CA ARG A 533 24.98 -23.37 2.99
C ARG A 533 25.04 -22.94 4.45
N LEU A 534 23.92 -22.47 5.01
CA LEU A 534 23.85 -22.04 6.40
C LEU A 534 24.12 -23.20 7.38
N GLU A 535 23.60 -24.39 7.08
CA GLU A 535 23.85 -25.61 7.88
C GLU A 535 25.29 -26.12 7.77
N GLN A 536 26.03 -25.71 6.72
CA GLN A 536 27.45 -26.05 6.53
C GLN A 536 28.41 -25.07 7.20
N LEU A 537 27.94 -23.87 7.58
CA LEU A 537 28.79 -22.89 8.27
C LEU A 537 29.11 -23.39 9.67
N SER A 538 30.38 -23.35 10.05
CA SER A 538 30.79 -23.65 11.43
C SER A 538 30.37 -22.52 12.37
N GLU A 539 30.38 -21.30 11.86
CA GLU A 539 29.93 -20.09 12.52
C GLU A 539 28.81 -19.42 11.70
N PRO A 540 27.58 -19.96 11.73
CA PRO A 540 26.45 -19.38 10.99
C PRO A 540 26.13 -17.97 11.50
N PRO A 541 25.47 -17.13 10.67
CA PRO A 541 25.13 -15.77 11.02
C PRO A 541 24.28 -15.72 12.29
N ARG A 542 24.45 -14.67 13.11
CA ARG A 542 23.61 -14.49 14.30
C ARG A 542 22.18 -14.12 13.93
N PHE A 543 22.03 -13.22 12.96
CA PHE A 543 20.75 -12.84 12.36
C PHE A 543 20.75 -13.06 10.86
N HIS A 544 19.67 -13.61 10.35
CA HIS A 544 19.39 -13.68 8.92
C HIS A 544 18.09 -12.93 8.62
N CYS A 545 18.23 -11.74 8.05
CA CYS A 545 17.15 -10.86 7.64
C CYS A 545 16.81 -11.09 6.16
N PHE A 546 15.54 -11.30 5.86
CA PHE A 546 15.03 -11.49 4.50
C PHE A 546 13.58 -11.05 4.35
N GLY A 547 13.02 -11.25 3.15
CA GLY A 547 11.61 -10.97 2.85
C GLY A 547 11.07 -11.95 1.83
N HIS A 548 10.48 -11.43 0.74
CA HIS A 548 9.95 -12.15 -0.42
C HIS A 548 8.72 -13.03 -0.17
N ASP A 549 8.67 -13.82 0.92
CA ASP A 549 7.50 -14.62 1.27
C ASP A 549 6.56 -13.84 2.21
N HIS A 550 5.55 -13.19 1.63
CA HIS A 550 4.70 -12.23 2.35
C HIS A 550 3.80 -12.90 3.40
N ASP A 551 3.43 -14.16 3.18
CA ASP A 551 2.55 -14.93 4.06
C ASP A 551 3.22 -15.33 5.38
N PHE A 552 4.54 -15.18 5.47
CA PHE A 552 5.35 -15.67 6.59
C PHE A 552 6.15 -14.56 7.30
N PHE A 553 5.67 -13.31 7.25
CA PHE A 553 6.18 -12.22 8.09
C PHE A 553 6.33 -12.67 9.55
N GLY A 554 7.49 -12.47 10.17
CA GLY A 554 7.72 -13.02 11.51
C GLY A 554 9.17 -13.33 11.84
N VAL A 555 9.36 -13.93 13.02
CA VAL A 555 10.67 -14.34 13.53
C VAL A 555 10.67 -15.81 13.93
N GLU A 556 11.82 -16.47 13.74
CA GLU A 556 12.04 -17.86 14.12
C GLU A 556 13.50 -18.07 14.51
N ALA A 557 13.77 -18.86 15.54
CA ALA A 557 15.13 -19.28 15.88
C ALA A 557 15.36 -20.73 15.45
N LYS A 558 16.45 -20.99 14.73
CA LYS A 558 16.91 -22.35 14.40
C LYS A 558 18.43 -22.44 14.60
N GLY A 559 18.85 -23.36 15.48
CA GLY A 559 20.25 -23.46 15.88
C GLY A 559 20.73 -22.18 16.57
N ARG A 560 21.81 -21.57 16.05
CA ARG A 560 22.38 -20.33 16.59
C ARG A 560 21.92 -19.06 15.84
N THR A 561 21.06 -19.22 14.84
CA THR A 561 20.62 -18.13 13.97
C THR A 561 19.18 -17.77 14.29
N ILE A 562 18.92 -16.47 14.40
CA ILE A 562 17.58 -15.90 14.43
C ILE A 562 17.25 -15.42 13.01
N PHE A 563 16.16 -15.93 12.47
CA PHE A 563 15.65 -15.63 11.15
C PHE A 563 14.53 -14.61 11.27
N ILE A 564 14.58 -13.55 10.48
CA ILE A 564 13.60 -12.46 10.48
C ILE A 564 13.10 -12.28 9.05
N ASN A 565 11.84 -12.62 8.83
CA ASN A 565 11.11 -12.27 7.62
C ASN A 565 10.43 -10.90 7.84
N GLY A 566 10.94 -9.89 7.15
CA GLY A 566 10.49 -8.51 7.22
C GLY A 566 9.51 -8.11 6.13
N ALA A 567 8.89 -9.06 5.40
CA ALA A 567 7.99 -8.74 4.29
C ALA A 567 6.66 -8.11 4.77
N LEU A 568 6.51 -6.79 4.60
CA LEU A 568 5.40 -6.03 5.20
C LEU A 568 4.10 -6.03 4.38
N GLU A 569 4.11 -6.58 3.16
CA GLU A 569 3.01 -6.48 2.20
C GLU A 569 1.71 -7.13 2.69
N GLU A 570 1.77 -8.31 3.31
CA GLU A 570 0.54 -8.99 3.75
C GLU A 570 -0.11 -8.29 4.96
N VAL A 571 0.71 -7.80 5.89
CA VAL A 571 0.24 -6.97 7.02
C VAL A 571 -0.48 -5.72 6.51
N ARG A 572 0.04 -5.11 5.43
CA ARG A 572 -0.58 -3.95 4.78
C ARG A 572 -1.94 -4.28 4.17
N ARG A 573 -2.13 -5.48 3.63
CA ARG A 573 -3.39 -5.91 3.02
C ARG A 573 -4.49 -6.17 4.05
N MET A 574 -4.12 -6.66 5.23
CA MET A 574 -5.07 -6.90 6.32
C MET A 574 -5.67 -5.60 6.89
N ASP A 575 -4.98 -4.46 6.76
CA ASP A 575 -5.42 -3.16 7.29
C ASP A 575 -5.29 -2.01 6.25
N PRO A 576 -6.19 -1.92 5.26
CA PRO A 576 -6.10 -0.93 4.17
C PRO A 576 -6.66 0.46 4.54
N GLY A 577 -7.31 0.62 5.70
CA GLY A 577 -8.08 1.80 6.10
C GLY A 577 -7.26 2.93 6.70
N ARG A 578 -6.05 2.62 7.15
CA ARG A 578 -4.97 3.56 7.40
C ARG A 578 -3.72 2.95 6.79
N ALA A 579 -2.73 3.76 6.50
CA ALA A 579 -1.37 3.23 6.57
C ALA A 579 -1.20 2.73 8.01
N ALA A 580 -1.59 1.48 8.31
CA ALA A 580 -1.10 0.79 9.50
C ALA A 580 0.39 1.09 9.47
N GLN A 581 0.90 1.69 10.54
CA GLN A 581 2.29 2.08 10.60
C GLN A 581 3.08 0.78 10.63
N LEU A 582 3.34 0.22 9.45
CA LEU A 582 3.97 -1.08 9.25
C LEU A 582 5.28 -1.00 10.00
N CYS A 583 5.37 -1.69 11.13
CA CYS A 583 6.49 -1.50 12.03
C CYS A 583 7.60 -2.46 11.65
N GLY A 584 8.81 -1.93 11.45
CA GLY A 584 9.98 -2.77 11.28
C GLY A 584 10.33 -3.58 12.54
N TRP A 585 11.04 -4.68 12.34
CA TRP A 585 11.64 -5.48 13.43
C TRP A 585 12.83 -4.74 14.03
N VAL A 586 13.04 -4.89 15.34
CA VAL A 586 14.16 -4.29 16.07
C VAL A 586 14.96 -5.37 16.78
N PHE A 587 16.28 -5.37 16.61
CA PHE A 587 17.17 -6.27 17.34
C PHE A 587 18.51 -5.60 17.67
N ASP A 588 19.15 -6.06 18.73
CA ASP A 588 20.40 -5.48 19.23
C ASP A 588 21.55 -6.48 19.09
N LEU A 589 22.71 -5.99 18.64
CA LEU A 589 23.96 -6.75 18.64
C LEU A 589 25.03 -5.99 19.44
N PRO A 590 25.79 -6.67 20.32
CA PRO A 590 26.88 -6.02 21.03
C PRO A 590 27.95 -5.56 20.03
N ARG A 591 28.47 -4.35 20.23
CA ARG A 591 29.61 -3.82 19.47
C ARG A 591 30.79 -4.77 19.59
N LYS A 592 31.55 -4.93 18.51
CA LYS A 592 32.83 -5.63 18.54
C LYS A 592 33.93 -4.58 18.53
N ASP A 593 34.69 -4.47 19.62
CA ASP A 593 35.81 -3.53 19.71
C ASP A 593 36.82 -3.83 18.59
N THR A 594 37.00 -2.87 17.69
CA THR A 594 38.02 -2.97 16.62
C THR A 594 39.44 -2.91 17.19
N ASP A 595 39.62 -2.36 18.40
CA ASP A 595 40.92 -2.19 19.06
C ASP A 595 41.41 -3.43 19.84
N ALA A 596 40.50 -4.31 20.28
CA ALA A 596 40.88 -5.50 21.05
C ALA A 596 41.69 -6.50 20.19
N PHE A 597 41.41 -6.56 18.88
CA PHE A 597 42.14 -7.40 17.94
C PHE A 597 43.55 -6.87 17.66
N MET A 598 43.74 -5.54 17.63
CA MET A 598 45.06 -4.90 17.48
C MET A 598 45.94 -5.07 18.72
N ARG A 599 45.37 -5.05 19.94
CA ARG A 599 46.13 -5.26 21.18
C ARG A 599 46.62 -6.69 21.38
N MET A 600 45.95 -7.68 20.80
CA MET A 600 46.43 -9.08 20.80
C MET A 600 47.49 -9.31 19.71
N ALA A 601 47.42 -8.61 18.57
CA ALA A 601 48.42 -8.71 17.50
C ALA A 601 49.73 -7.95 17.78
N SER A 602 49.76 -7.08 18.79
CA SER A 602 50.96 -6.35 19.23
C SER A 602 51.70 -7.00 20.42
N ASN A 603 51.26 -8.19 20.85
CA ASN A 603 51.84 -8.92 21.98
C ASN A 603 52.42 -10.30 21.59
N ASP A 604 52.65 -10.54 20.30
CA ASP A 604 53.50 -11.65 19.81
C ASP A 604 54.79 -11.13 19.18
#